data_AF-A0A950VP60-F1
#
_entry.id   AF-A0A950VP60-F1
#
_cell.length_a   1.000
_cell.length_b   1.000
_cell.length_c   1.000
_cell.angle_alpha   90.00
_cell.angle_beta   90.00
_cell.angle_gamma   90.00
#
_symmetry.space_group_name_H-M   'P 1'
#
loop_
_entity.id
_entity.type
_entity.pdbx_description
1 polymer ?
#
loop_
_entity_poly.entity_id
_entity_poly.type
_entity_poly.pdbx_seq_one_letter_code
_entity_poly.pdbx_strand_id
1 'polypeptide(L)'
;LRPVRNVVVELRRFWAQRLGQGNLGAIDQETRALFSVPFVDYARGDGRRIGPGEAQGWSAVLLTHTSAWAEQYRGLWGLDTGDPFGGERAPAGPKYNRDGSIRAGWYDPLGWAGLDKVSPPSRSQHDLACEVGRLEQQRAALAEQIDLERSSVRGLALQQQALDAADASAGEDGLLEAAERELHGLLARASMLDERLLALRSHQQRLGQGESVDPQAHIRHRHRPEPALGARARLIDIWGALSGALLILALCAIWVVAPAGWPLWAVAVVSVAFLIEAMVQRRLVGALLNVAIALAMVTAVILIKDFWQTLLIVVLIGLLVLLIVQNLAELRRTRRRGAERGS
;
A
#
# COMPACT_ATOMS: atom_id res chain seq x y z
N LEU A 1 21.18 -22.45 -21.33
CA LEU A 1 20.32 -22.41 -20.10
C LEU A 1 19.64 -21.06 -19.84
N ARG A 2 20.10 -19.92 -20.42
CA ARG A 2 19.43 -18.61 -20.30
C ARG A 2 17.97 -18.50 -20.83
N PRO A 3 17.51 -19.22 -21.87
CA PRO A 3 16.14 -19.04 -22.37
C PRO A 3 15.08 -19.66 -21.44
N VAL A 4 15.39 -20.79 -20.78
CA VAL A 4 14.46 -21.46 -19.84
C VAL A 4 14.22 -20.61 -18.59
N ARG A 5 15.27 -19.92 -18.10
CA ARG A 5 15.17 -19.02 -16.94
C ARG A 5 14.24 -17.82 -17.22
N ASN A 6 14.30 -17.25 -18.42
CA ASN A 6 13.46 -16.11 -18.78
C ASN A 6 11.99 -16.53 -18.93
N VAL A 7 11.72 -17.73 -19.46
CA VAL A 7 10.36 -18.27 -19.54
C VAL A 7 9.77 -18.54 -18.15
N VAL A 8 10.56 -19.05 -17.21
CA VAL A 8 10.10 -19.29 -15.82
C VAL A 8 9.84 -17.98 -15.08
N VAL A 9 10.65 -16.94 -15.30
CA VAL A 9 10.43 -15.61 -14.68
C VAL A 9 9.18 -14.93 -15.25
N GLU A 10 8.93 -15.04 -16.56
CA GLU A 10 7.76 -14.44 -17.17
C GLU A 10 6.48 -15.21 -16.86
N LEU A 11 6.55 -16.53 -16.72
CA LEU A 11 5.46 -17.33 -16.13
C LEU A 11 5.21 -16.93 -14.68
N ARG A 12 6.24 -16.75 -13.84
CA ARG A 12 6.06 -16.32 -12.44
C ARG A 12 5.47 -14.92 -12.34
N ARG A 13 5.90 -13.99 -13.20
CA ARG A 13 5.45 -12.60 -13.23
C ARG A 13 4.00 -12.50 -13.74
N PHE A 14 3.67 -13.30 -14.76
CA PHE A 14 2.29 -13.47 -15.25
C PHE A 14 1.37 -14.11 -14.21
N TRP A 15 1.85 -15.13 -13.49
CA TRP A 15 1.12 -15.77 -12.39
C TRP A 15 0.91 -14.80 -11.21
N ALA A 16 1.92 -14.02 -10.83
CA ALA A 16 1.81 -13.05 -9.74
C ALA A 16 0.86 -11.88 -10.07
N GLN A 17 0.87 -11.40 -11.32
CA GLN A 17 0.03 -10.26 -11.74
C GLN A 17 -1.43 -10.64 -12.02
N ARG A 18 -1.73 -11.87 -12.48
CA ARG A 18 -3.11 -12.29 -12.80
C ARG A 18 -3.83 -13.03 -11.68
N LEU A 19 -3.14 -13.66 -10.73
CA LEU A 19 -3.78 -14.50 -9.71
C LEU A 19 -3.82 -13.91 -8.30
N GLY A 20 -3.32 -12.69 -8.08
CA GLY A 20 -3.46 -12.01 -6.78
C GLY A 20 -2.93 -12.81 -5.59
N GLN A 21 -2.03 -13.78 -5.83
CA GLN A 21 -1.38 -14.59 -4.80
C GLN A 21 0.01 -14.00 -4.50
N GLY A 22 0.00 -12.77 -3.99
CA GLY A 22 0.95 -12.41 -2.95
C GLY A 22 0.39 -13.00 -1.67
N ASN A 23 1.12 -13.94 -1.05
CA ASN A 23 0.73 -14.45 0.26
C ASN A 23 1.00 -13.37 1.32
N LEU A 24 0.16 -12.33 1.31
CA LEU A 24 0.19 -11.20 2.24
C LEU A 24 -0.31 -11.59 3.64
N GLY A 25 -0.69 -12.85 3.88
CA GLY A 25 -1.15 -13.34 5.18
C GLY A 25 -0.07 -14.07 5.98
N ALA A 26 0.71 -14.94 5.33
CA ALA A 26 1.78 -15.70 6.00
C ALA A 26 3.01 -14.81 6.31
N ILE A 27 3.31 -13.86 5.42
CA ILE A 27 4.34 -12.84 5.69
C ILE A 27 3.89 -11.94 6.85
N ASP A 28 2.60 -11.62 6.96
CA ASP A 28 2.08 -10.69 7.98
C ASP A 28 2.01 -11.30 9.38
N GLN A 29 1.89 -12.63 9.53
CA GLN A 29 1.92 -13.34 10.82
C GLN A 29 3.35 -13.55 11.37
N GLU A 30 4.33 -13.91 10.54
CA GLU A 30 5.74 -14.01 10.98
C GLU A 30 6.40 -12.63 11.16
N THR A 31 6.00 -11.62 10.37
CA THR A 31 6.44 -10.23 10.55
C THR A 31 5.90 -9.62 11.85
N ARG A 32 4.70 -9.98 12.31
CA ARG A 32 4.10 -9.48 13.57
C ARG A 32 4.79 -9.98 14.83
N ALA A 33 5.33 -11.20 14.82
CA ALA A 33 6.07 -11.76 15.96
C ALA A 33 7.51 -11.22 16.06
N LEU A 34 8.14 -10.87 14.92
CA LEU A 34 9.49 -10.28 14.88
C LEU A 34 9.53 -8.79 15.24
N PHE A 35 8.39 -8.08 15.16
CA PHE A 35 8.28 -6.67 15.54
C PHE A 35 7.52 -6.52 16.86
N SER A 36 8.08 -7.04 17.95
CA SER A 36 7.86 -6.42 19.28
C SER A 36 8.61 -5.09 19.31
N VAL A 37 8.07 -4.10 18.59
CA VAL A 37 8.56 -2.74 18.63
C VAL A 37 8.35 -2.23 20.07
N PRO A 38 9.34 -1.56 20.68
CA PRO A 38 9.09 -0.83 21.92
C PRO A 38 7.95 0.15 21.65
N PHE A 39 6.78 -0.11 22.22
CA PHE A 39 5.72 0.87 22.22
C PHE A 39 6.13 1.93 23.25
N VAL A 40 6.14 3.19 22.82
CA VAL A 40 6.25 4.30 23.75
C VAL A 40 4.88 4.42 24.41
N ASP A 41 4.75 3.85 25.60
CA ASP A 41 3.66 4.20 26.49
C ASP A 41 3.99 5.56 27.09
N TYR A 42 3.26 6.59 26.68
CA TYR A 42 3.40 7.91 27.26
C TYR A 42 2.01 8.36 27.74
N ALA A 43 1.94 8.72 29.01
CA ALA A 43 0.79 9.41 29.58
C ALA A 43 0.98 10.91 29.35
N ARG A 44 -0.09 11.64 29.01
CA ARG A 44 -0.06 13.10 28.77
C ARG A 44 0.13 13.92 30.07
N GLY A 45 0.49 13.28 31.18
CA GLY A 45 0.66 13.91 32.49
C GLY A 45 -0.65 14.12 33.25
N ASP A 46 -1.74 13.52 32.77
CA ASP A 46 -3.09 13.54 33.36
C ASP A 46 -3.36 12.37 34.33
N GLY A 47 -2.39 11.46 34.49
CA GLY A 47 -2.45 10.31 35.39
C GLY A 47 -1.74 10.52 36.75
N ARG A 48 -1.28 9.42 37.35
CA ARG A 48 -0.45 9.48 38.58
C ARG A 48 0.81 10.29 38.30
N ARG A 49 1.12 11.21 39.20
CA ARG A 49 2.35 12.00 39.12
C ARG A 49 3.52 11.11 39.54
N ILE A 50 4.55 11.07 38.71
CA ILE A 50 5.78 10.30 38.93
C ILE A 50 6.92 11.31 38.85
N GLY A 51 7.73 11.46 39.90
CA GLY A 51 8.74 12.51 39.94
C GLY A 51 9.34 12.84 41.31
N PRO A 52 10.36 13.71 41.32
CA PRO A 52 10.88 14.29 42.56
C PRO A 52 9.75 14.96 43.35
N GLY A 53 9.52 14.50 44.58
CA GLY A 53 8.44 15.00 45.44
C GLY A 53 7.09 14.28 45.31
N GLU A 54 6.99 13.24 44.47
CA GLU A 54 5.78 12.44 44.30
C GLU A 54 5.91 11.06 44.95
N ALA A 55 4.79 10.36 45.16
CA ALA A 55 4.76 9.04 45.81
C ALA A 55 5.56 7.98 45.03
N GLN A 56 5.68 8.14 43.71
CA GLN A 56 6.47 7.28 42.85
C GLN A 56 7.62 8.08 42.25
N GLY A 57 8.85 7.81 42.70
CA GLY A 57 10.04 8.43 42.15
C GLY A 57 10.40 7.86 40.77
N TRP A 58 11.21 8.61 40.02
CA TRP A 58 11.92 8.10 38.84
C TRP A 58 13.33 8.70 38.81
N SER A 59 14.23 8.02 38.09
CA SER A 59 15.58 8.51 37.80
C SER A 59 15.83 8.39 36.31
N ALA A 60 16.31 9.45 35.67
CA ALA A 60 16.70 9.41 34.27
C ALA A 60 17.91 8.49 34.09
N VAL A 61 17.81 7.51 33.20
CA VAL A 61 18.99 6.81 32.67
C VAL A 61 19.28 7.41 31.30
N LEU A 62 20.18 8.40 31.27
CA LEU A 62 20.50 9.11 30.05
C LEU A 62 21.42 8.27 29.16
N LEU A 63 21.02 8.12 27.89
CA LEU A 63 21.88 7.53 26.87
C LEU A 63 22.93 8.56 26.47
N THR A 64 24.19 8.28 26.78
CA THR A 64 25.33 9.14 26.43
C THR A 64 26.18 8.50 25.34
N HIS A 65 27.11 9.27 24.78
CA HIS A 65 28.14 8.80 23.85
C HIS A 65 29.08 7.73 24.43
N THR A 66 28.99 7.45 25.73
CA THR A 66 29.75 6.36 26.38
C THR A 66 28.98 5.04 26.43
N SER A 67 27.74 5.01 25.91
CA SER A 67 26.90 3.80 25.86
C SER A 67 27.40 2.84 24.79
N ALA A 68 28.44 2.06 25.13
CA ALA A 68 29.14 1.17 24.20
C ALA A 68 28.20 0.23 23.43
N TRP A 69 27.17 -0.29 24.08
CA TRP A 69 26.18 -1.19 23.46
C TRP A 69 25.36 -0.52 22.34
N ALA A 70 25.26 0.81 22.30
CA ALA A 70 24.55 1.55 21.25
C ALA A 70 25.51 2.19 20.25
N GLU A 71 26.67 2.66 20.72
CA GLU A 71 27.72 3.30 19.90
C GLU A 71 28.47 2.30 19.02
N GLN A 72 28.82 1.13 19.57
CA GLN A 72 29.69 0.14 18.94
C GLN A 72 28.90 -0.98 18.25
N TYR A 73 27.56 -0.92 18.31
CA TYR A 73 26.70 -1.92 17.71
C TYR A 73 26.74 -1.86 16.19
N ARG A 74 27.32 -2.89 15.57
CA ARG A 74 27.43 -3.00 14.10
C ARG A 74 26.63 -4.16 13.50
N GLY A 75 25.87 -4.87 14.34
CA GLY A 75 25.09 -6.03 13.95
C GLY A 75 23.66 -5.71 13.51
N LEU A 76 22.88 -6.77 13.28
CA LEU A 76 21.44 -6.71 13.13
C LEU A 76 20.79 -7.09 14.47
N TRP A 77 19.81 -6.29 14.90
CA TRP A 77 19.09 -6.47 16.14
C TRP A 77 17.89 -7.39 15.91
N GLY A 78 17.77 -8.49 16.67
CA GLY A 78 16.68 -9.46 16.53
C GLY A 78 17.12 -10.75 15.84
N LEU A 79 16.13 -11.59 15.47
CA LEU A 79 16.38 -12.88 14.84
C LEU A 79 16.81 -12.68 13.38
N ASP A 80 18.05 -13.06 13.07
CA ASP A 80 18.51 -13.20 11.69
C ASP A 80 18.21 -14.62 11.22
N THR A 81 17.22 -14.77 10.33
CA THR A 81 16.77 -16.09 9.84
C THR A 81 17.77 -16.72 8.87
N GLY A 82 18.80 -15.98 8.45
CA GLY A 82 19.82 -16.48 7.53
C GLY A 82 19.26 -16.81 6.14
N ASP A 83 18.11 -16.22 5.76
CA ASP A 83 17.47 -16.47 4.48
C ASP A 83 18.43 -16.20 3.31
N PRO A 84 18.75 -17.22 2.47
CA PRO A 84 19.63 -17.08 1.30
C PRO A 84 19.16 -16.01 0.30
N PHE A 85 17.86 -15.70 0.28
CA PHE A 85 17.27 -14.73 -0.61
C PHE A 85 17.16 -13.32 0.00
N GLY A 86 17.55 -13.18 1.28
CA GLY A 86 17.65 -11.90 1.97
C GLY A 86 16.31 -11.18 2.15
N GLY A 87 15.19 -11.89 2.10
CA GLY A 87 13.85 -11.32 2.27
C GLY A 87 13.61 -10.86 3.70
N GLU A 88 14.11 -11.63 4.66
CA GLU A 88 13.96 -11.35 6.09
C GLU A 88 15.34 -11.21 6.73
N ARG A 89 15.77 -9.96 6.90
CA ARG A 89 16.96 -9.65 7.69
C ARG A 89 16.54 -8.89 8.93
N ALA A 90 17.15 -9.21 10.06
CA ALA A 90 16.96 -8.47 11.29
C ALA A 90 17.13 -6.94 11.07
N PRO A 91 16.39 -6.09 11.79
CA PRO A 91 16.54 -4.64 11.71
C PRO A 91 17.97 -4.21 12.09
N ALA A 92 18.44 -3.07 11.58
CA ALA A 92 19.73 -2.53 12.01
C ALA A 92 19.70 -2.14 13.51
N GLY A 93 20.87 -1.90 14.10
CA GLY A 93 21.00 -1.48 15.50
C GLY A 93 20.23 -0.21 15.90
N PRO A 94 20.28 0.15 17.19
CA PRO A 94 19.43 1.20 17.76
C PRO A 94 19.78 2.61 17.27
N LYS A 95 21.06 2.89 17.00
CA LYS A 95 21.56 4.23 16.63
C LYS A 95 21.65 4.44 15.11
N TYR A 96 22.06 3.43 14.36
CA TYR A 96 22.38 3.56 12.94
C TYR A 96 21.40 2.79 12.04
N ASN A 97 21.14 3.35 10.86
CA ASN A 97 20.50 2.68 9.74
C ASN A 97 21.48 1.74 9.03
N ARG A 98 20.96 0.93 8.09
CA ARG A 98 21.77 0.00 7.30
C ARG A 98 22.81 0.71 6.41
N ASP A 99 22.54 1.94 6.02
CA ASP A 99 23.43 2.81 5.23
C ASP A 99 24.45 3.57 6.08
N GLY A 100 24.44 3.38 7.41
CA GLY A 100 25.32 4.08 8.36
C GLY A 100 24.83 5.47 8.77
N SER A 101 23.69 5.95 8.24
CA SER A 101 23.07 7.20 8.71
C SER A 101 22.53 7.03 10.14
N ILE A 102 22.43 8.12 10.90
CA ILE A 102 21.85 8.10 12.25
C ILE A 102 20.34 8.03 12.15
N ARG A 103 19.70 7.17 12.94
CA ARG A 103 18.25 7.03 12.99
C ARG A 103 17.56 8.26 13.57
N ALA A 104 16.45 8.66 12.96
CA ALA A 104 15.59 9.75 13.46
C ALA A 104 15.16 9.54 14.91
N GLY A 105 14.69 8.33 15.25
CA GLY A 105 14.31 8.00 16.64
C GLY A 105 15.45 8.05 17.65
N TRP A 106 16.72 8.16 17.22
CA TRP A 106 17.87 8.33 18.11
C TRP A 106 18.17 9.80 18.41
N TYR A 107 18.22 10.66 17.38
CA TYR A 107 18.57 12.07 17.57
C TYR A 107 17.36 12.99 17.83
N ASP A 108 16.17 12.56 17.42
CA ASP A 108 14.91 13.29 17.61
C ASP A 108 13.78 12.31 17.98
N PRO A 109 13.80 11.78 19.22
CA PRO A 109 12.80 10.81 19.66
C PRO A 109 11.39 11.42 19.77
N LEU A 110 11.28 12.71 20.11
CA LEU A 110 10.00 13.39 20.27
C LEU A 110 9.35 13.71 18.91
N GLY A 111 10.11 14.23 17.95
CA GLY A 111 9.65 14.43 16.58
C GLY A 111 9.37 13.11 15.88
N TRP A 112 10.19 12.08 16.11
CA TRP A 112 9.93 10.72 15.61
C TRP A 112 8.63 10.13 16.16
N ALA A 113 8.36 10.31 17.47
CA ALA A 113 7.10 9.91 18.08
C ALA A 113 5.92 10.80 17.68
N GLY A 114 6.17 11.95 17.04
CA GLY A 114 5.17 12.93 16.67
C GLY A 114 4.64 13.74 17.85
N LEU A 115 5.40 13.84 18.95
CA LEU A 115 5.04 14.61 20.13
C LEU A 115 5.31 16.10 19.97
N ASP A 116 6.21 16.51 19.08
CA ASP A 116 6.54 17.94 18.84
C ASP A 116 5.34 18.77 18.37
N LYS A 117 4.32 18.13 17.78
CA LYS A 117 3.07 18.76 17.34
C LYS A 117 1.95 18.70 18.38
N VAL A 118 2.21 18.15 19.56
CA VAL A 118 1.21 17.96 20.63
C VAL A 118 1.50 18.95 21.76
N SER A 119 0.61 19.93 21.95
CA SER A 119 0.69 20.79 23.12
C SER A 119 0.43 20.00 24.41
N PRO A 120 1.24 20.21 25.47
CA PRO A 120 0.96 19.67 26.80
C PRO A 120 -0.44 20.10 27.29
N PRO A 121 -1.19 19.25 28.03
CA PRO A 121 -2.54 19.60 28.48
C PRO A 121 -2.62 20.89 29.31
N SER A 122 -1.59 21.19 30.10
CA SER A 122 -1.51 22.42 30.89
C SER A 122 -1.35 23.69 30.04
N ARG A 123 -0.86 23.55 28.81
CA ARG A 123 -0.59 24.66 27.87
C ARG A 123 -1.54 24.68 26.68
N SER A 124 -2.29 23.62 26.42
CA SER A 124 -3.09 23.49 25.20
C SER A 124 -4.11 24.62 25.00
N GLN A 125 -4.72 25.13 26.07
CA GLN A 125 -5.64 26.28 25.98
C GLN A 125 -4.89 27.57 25.62
N HIS A 126 -3.72 27.79 26.22
CA HIS A 126 -2.90 28.96 25.95
C HIS A 126 -2.33 28.94 24.53
N ASP A 127 -1.71 27.83 24.11
CA ASP A 127 -1.14 27.68 22.78
C ASP A 127 -2.21 27.83 21.68
N LEU A 128 -3.43 27.29 21.91
CA LEU A 128 -4.56 27.46 21.00
C LEU A 128 -5.05 28.91 20.93
N ALA A 129 -5.11 29.62 22.05
CA ALA A 129 -5.49 31.05 22.06
C ALA A 129 -4.46 31.91 21.31
N CYS A 130 -3.16 31.64 21.48
CA CYS A 130 -2.09 32.30 20.74
C CYS A 130 -2.21 32.05 19.23
N GLU A 131 -2.51 30.81 18.83
CA GLU A 131 -2.68 30.45 17.41
C GLU A 131 -3.90 31.13 16.79
N VAL A 132 -5.03 31.20 17.51
CA VAL A 132 -6.21 31.96 17.07
C VAL A 132 -5.86 33.44 16.86
N GLY A 133 -5.18 34.07 17.83
CA GLY A 133 -4.76 35.46 17.71
C GLY A 133 -3.83 35.70 16.52
N ARG A 134 -2.90 34.77 16.24
CA ARG A 134 -2.02 34.82 15.07
C ARG A 134 -2.81 34.77 13.76
N LEU A 135 -3.80 33.88 13.66
CA LEU A 135 -4.64 33.76 12.47
C LEU A 135 -5.59 34.95 12.29
N GLU A 136 -6.07 35.56 13.37
CA GLU A 136 -6.86 36.80 13.32
C GLU A 136 -6.06 37.98 12.78
N GLN A 137 -4.79 38.11 13.18
CA GLN A 137 -3.89 39.11 12.61
C GLN A 137 -3.66 38.87 11.11
N GLN A 138 -3.46 37.61 10.72
CA GLN A 138 -3.33 37.25 9.29
C GLN A 138 -4.60 37.57 8.50
N ARG A 139 -5.78 37.36 9.09
CA ARG A 139 -7.06 37.70 8.49
C ARG A 139 -7.22 39.21 8.29
N ALA A 140 -6.83 40.00 9.28
CA ALA A 140 -6.87 41.46 9.18
C ALA A 140 -5.95 41.98 8.07
N ALA A 141 -4.70 41.50 8.03
CA ALA A 141 -3.75 41.87 6.98
C ALA A 141 -4.23 41.47 5.58
N LEU A 142 -4.86 40.29 5.45
CA LEU A 142 -5.42 39.84 4.18
C LEU A 142 -6.64 40.66 3.74
N ALA A 143 -7.47 41.13 4.68
CA ALA A 143 -8.58 42.01 4.39
C ALA A 143 -8.12 43.36 3.81
N GLU A 144 -7.07 43.95 4.38
CA GLU A 144 -6.45 45.17 3.85
C GLU A 144 -5.91 44.96 2.43
N GLN A 145 -5.23 43.84 2.17
CA GLN A 145 -4.74 43.49 0.83
C GLN A 145 -5.89 43.33 -0.17
N ILE A 146 -6.99 42.68 0.23
CA ILE A 146 -8.17 42.51 -0.62
C ILE A 146 -8.77 43.87 -0.99
N ASP A 147 -8.84 44.81 -0.06
CA ASP A 147 -9.44 46.12 -0.33
C ASP A 147 -8.55 47.00 -1.23
N LEU A 148 -7.22 46.88 -1.11
CA LEU A 148 -6.28 47.47 -2.04
C LEU A 148 -6.44 46.88 -3.45
N GLU A 149 -6.46 45.54 -3.56
CA GLU A 149 -6.55 44.87 -4.85
C GLU A 149 -7.90 45.13 -5.54
N ARG A 150 -9.00 45.18 -4.77
CA ARG A 150 -10.31 45.60 -5.28
C ARG A 150 -10.27 47.01 -5.87
N SER A 151 -9.50 47.92 -5.29
CA SER A 151 -9.35 49.28 -5.80
C SER A 151 -8.53 49.31 -7.09
N SER A 152 -7.49 48.47 -7.17
CA SER A 152 -6.68 48.25 -8.39
C SER A 152 -7.54 47.73 -9.55
N VAL A 153 -8.28 46.64 -9.33
CA VAL A 153 -9.19 46.04 -10.33
C VAL A 153 -10.23 47.06 -10.81
N ARG A 154 -10.85 47.84 -9.91
CA ARG A 154 -11.78 48.91 -10.30
C ARG A 154 -11.10 49.98 -11.16
N GLY A 155 -9.87 50.37 -10.82
CA GLY A 155 -9.10 51.35 -11.58
C GLY A 155 -8.77 50.87 -12.99
N LEU A 156 -8.30 49.62 -13.12
CA LEU A 156 -7.99 48.99 -14.41
C LEU A 156 -9.26 48.81 -15.27
N ALA A 157 -10.37 48.38 -14.67
CA ALA A 157 -11.64 48.24 -15.38
C ALA A 157 -12.14 49.58 -15.95
N LEU A 158 -11.99 50.68 -15.20
CA LEU A 158 -12.32 52.01 -15.69
C LEU A 158 -11.41 52.47 -16.84
N GLN A 159 -10.11 52.17 -16.77
CA GLN A 159 -9.16 52.49 -17.85
C GLN A 159 -9.50 51.72 -19.13
N GLN A 160 -9.78 50.42 -19.02
CA GLN A 160 -10.21 49.60 -20.14
C GLN A 160 -11.50 50.14 -20.76
N GLN A 161 -12.51 50.46 -19.94
CA GLN A 161 -13.76 51.05 -20.43
C GLN A 161 -13.53 52.39 -21.17
N ALA A 162 -12.60 53.22 -20.71
CA ALA A 162 -12.27 54.49 -21.36
C ALA A 162 -11.54 54.29 -22.71
N LEU A 163 -10.65 53.30 -22.81
CA LEU A 163 -9.96 52.94 -24.05
C LEU A 163 -10.92 52.35 -25.09
N ASP A 164 -11.82 51.46 -24.66
CA ASP A 164 -12.87 50.88 -25.50
C ASP A 164 -13.78 51.98 -26.08
N ALA A 165 -14.13 52.99 -25.29
CA ALA A 165 -14.95 54.12 -25.73
C ALA A 165 -14.21 55.06 -26.71
N ALA A 166 -12.87 55.04 -26.73
CA ALA A 166 -12.04 55.86 -27.60
C ALA A 166 -11.60 55.12 -28.89
N ASP A 167 -12.12 53.92 -29.14
CA ASP A 167 -11.67 53.01 -30.21
C ASP A 167 -10.13 52.78 -30.21
N ALA A 168 -9.51 52.90 -29.04
CA ALA A 168 -8.07 52.78 -28.86
C ALA A 168 -7.71 51.38 -28.39
N SER A 169 -7.25 50.51 -29.31
CA SER A 169 -6.71 49.20 -28.96
C SER A 169 -5.27 49.34 -28.45
N ALA A 170 -5.09 49.78 -27.20
CA ALA A 170 -3.80 49.72 -26.53
C ALA A 170 -3.68 48.40 -25.75
N GLY A 171 -2.55 47.70 -25.88
CA GLY A 171 -2.36 46.29 -25.49
C GLY A 171 -2.28 46.00 -23.99
N GLU A 172 -3.34 46.33 -23.25
CA GLU A 172 -3.50 46.04 -21.82
C GLU A 172 -4.39 44.82 -21.54
N ASP A 173 -4.77 44.04 -22.57
CA ASP A 173 -5.78 42.97 -22.53
C ASP A 173 -5.58 41.91 -21.43
N GLY A 174 -4.38 41.77 -20.85
CA GLY A 174 -4.09 40.81 -19.78
C GLY A 174 -3.95 41.38 -18.36
N LEU A 175 -3.89 42.71 -18.19
CA LEU A 175 -3.62 43.32 -16.87
C LEU A 175 -4.83 43.21 -15.95
N LEU A 176 -6.02 43.51 -16.45
CA LEU A 176 -7.27 43.36 -15.68
C LEU A 176 -7.49 41.90 -15.30
N GLU A 177 -7.37 40.97 -16.26
CA GLU A 177 -7.52 39.54 -15.99
C GLU A 177 -6.51 39.01 -14.96
N ALA A 178 -5.28 39.53 -14.96
CA ALA A 178 -4.27 39.18 -13.97
C ALA A 178 -4.64 39.68 -12.57
N ALA A 179 -5.08 40.94 -12.45
CA ALA A 179 -5.52 41.54 -11.20
C ALA A 179 -6.78 40.85 -10.64
N GLU A 180 -7.74 40.48 -11.50
CA GLU A 180 -8.92 39.70 -11.09
C GLU A 180 -8.55 38.31 -10.58
N ARG A 181 -7.62 37.62 -11.26
CA ARG A 181 -7.10 36.32 -10.80
C ARG A 181 -6.41 36.44 -9.44
N GLU A 182 -5.62 37.48 -9.24
CA GLU A 182 -4.97 37.76 -7.96
C GLU A 182 -5.99 38.03 -6.85
N LEU A 183 -6.99 38.89 -7.11
CA LEU A 183 -8.09 39.15 -6.18
C LEU A 183 -8.86 37.88 -5.82
N HIS A 184 -9.20 37.05 -6.81
CA HIS A 184 -9.85 35.75 -6.56
C HIS A 184 -8.98 34.83 -5.70
N GLY A 185 -7.66 34.81 -5.92
CA GLY A 185 -6.71 34.07 -5.10
C GLY A 185 -6.61 34.59 -3.65
N LEU A 186 -6.72 35.90 -3.44
CA LEU A 186 -6.80 36.51 -2.10
C LEU A 186 -8.11 36.14 -1.39
N LEU A 187 -9.25 36.24 -2.08
CA LEU A 187 -10.57 35.90 -1.53
C LEU A 187 -10.67 34.41 -1.16
N ALA A 188 -10.14 33.51 -2.00
CA ALA A 188 -10.08 32.08 -1.71
C ALA A 188 -9.24 31.79 -0.45
N ARG A 189 -8.09 32.46 -0.30
CA ARG A 189 -7.26 32.35 0.90
C ARG A 189 -7.98 32.86 2.15
N ALA A 190 -8.74 33.94 2.05
CA ALA A 190 -9.52 34.49 3.16
C ALA A 190 -10.61 33.52 3.62
N SER A 191 -11.35 32.94 2.66
CA SER A 191 -12.37 31.92 2.95
C SER A 191 -11.78 30.70 3.67
N MET A 192 -10.63 30.17 3.20
CA MET A 192 -9.95 29.06 3.88
C MET A 192 -9.48 29.42 5.29
N LEU A 193 -9.07 30.67 5.51
CA LEU A 193 -8.64 31.15 6.81
C LEU A 193 -9.82 31.30 7.78
N ASP A 194 -10.96 31.78 7.31
CA ASP A 194 -12.20 31.89 8.09
C ASP A 194 -12.71 30.52 8.55
N GLU A 195 -12.69 29.51 7.67
CA GLU A 195 -13.04 28.12 8.01
C GLU A 195 -12.10 27.54 9.07
N ARG A 196 -10.79 27.80 8.96
CA ARG A 196 -9.81 27.37 9.98
C ARG A 196 -10.06 28.04 11.33
N LEU A 197 -10.32 29.34 11.34
CA LEU A 197 -10.64 30.09 12.55
C LEU A 197 -11.92 29.56 13.22
N LEU A 198 -12.95 29.25 12.43
CA LEU A 198 -14.19 28.65 12.93
C LEU A 198 -13.92 27.30 13.60
N ALA A 199 -13.15 26.43 12.95
CA ALA A 199 -12.78 25.12 13.49
C ALA A 199 -11.97 25.22 14.78
N LEU A 200 -10.99 26.14 14.85
CA LEU A 200 -10.15 26.35 16.04
C LEU A 200 -10.95 26.93 17.21
N ARG A 201 -11.83 27.90 16.98
CA ARG A 201 -12.71 28.47 18.02
C ARG A 201 -13.68 27.41 18.55
N SER A 202 -14.26 26.59 17.66
CA SER A 202 -15.09 25.45 18.06
C SER A 202 -14.30 24.46 18.92
N HIS A 203 -13.05 24.17 18.56
CA HIS A 203 -12.18 23.30 19.35
C HIS A 203 -11.82 23.92 20.72
N GLN A 204 -11.53 25.22 20.76
CA GLN A 204 -11.24 25.96 21.98
C GLN A 204 -12.41 25.90 22.96
N GLN A 205 -13.64 26.05 22.46
CA GLN A 205 -14.84 25.93 23.28
C GLN A 205 -15.01 24.52 23.87
N ARG A 206 -14.80 23.46 23.07
CA ARG A 206 -14.84 22.06 23.55
C ARG A 206 -13.81 21.80 24.65
N LEU A 207 -12.58 22.29 24.47
CA LEU A 207 -11.53 22.19 25.49
C LEU A 207 -11.88 22.97 26.77
N GLY A 208 -12.52 24.14 26.65
CA GLY A 208 -13.00 24.93 27.79
C GLY A 208 -14.12 24.23 28.57
N GLN A 209 -14.90 23.36 27.92
CA GLN A 209 -15.93 22.53 28.53
C GLN A 209 -15.39 21.24 29.17
N GLY A 210 -14.07 21.02 29.13
CA GLY A 210 -13.44 19.83 29.72
C GLY A 210 -13.52 18.58 28.85
N GLU A 211 -13.84 18.72 27.55
CA GLU A 211 -13.84 17.59 26.63
C GLU A 211 -12.41 17.08 26.41
N SER A 212 -12.17 15.81 26.77
CA SER A 212 -10.86 15.19 26.62
C SER A 212 -10.64 14.71 25.19
N VAL A 213 -9.57 15.19 24.56
CA VAL A 213 -9.12 14.69 23.25
C VAL A 213 -8.39 13.37 23.46
N ASP A 214 -8.67 12.36 22.62
CA ASP A 214 -7.93 11.10 22.60
C ASP A 214 -6.42 11.38 22.61
N PRO A 215 -5.69 10.99 23.67
CA PRO A 215 -4.24 11.21 23.78
C PRO A 215 -3.47 10.74 22.55
N GLN A 216 -3.95 9.67 21.90
CA GLN A 216 -3.29 9.02 20.77
C GLN A 216 -3.78 9.54 19.41
N ALA A 217 -4.63 10.57 19.37
CA ALA A 217 -5.12 11.15 18.11
C ALA A 217 -4.01 11.67 17.18
N HIS A 218 -2.86 12.04 17.75
CA HIS A 218 -1.71 12.53 17.01
C HIS A 218 -0.95 11.41 16.25
N ILE A 219 -1.21 10.13 16.57
CA ILE A 219 -0.55 8.96 15.98
C ILE A 219 -1.28 8.57 14.69
N ARG A 220 -0.60 8.68 13.53
CA ARG A 220 -1.18 8.30 12.22
C ARG A 220 -1.29 6.79 12.04
N HIS A 221 -0.27 6.05 12.45
CA HIS A 221 -0.20 4.59 12.29
C HIS A 221 -0.24 3.94 13.68
N ARG A 222 -1.45 3.82 14.24
CA ARG A 222 -1.63 3.19 15.54
C ARG A 222 -1.54 1.68 15.38
N HIS A 223 -0.47 1.09 15.90
CA HIS A 223 -0.42 -0.34 16.11
C HIS A 223 -1.44 -0.69 17.21
N ARG A 224 -2.44 -1.48 16.84
CA ARG A 224 -3.37 -2.06 17.81
C ARG A 224 -2.82 -3.43 18.22
N PRO A 225 -2.96 -3.81 19.50
CA PRO A 225 -2.63 -5.17 19.90
C PRO A 225 -3.41 -6.15 19.02
N GLU A 226 -2.74 -7.22 18.59
CA GLU A 226 -3.36 -8.25 17.79
C GLU A 226 -4.57 -8.81 18.57
N PRO A 227 -5.79 -8.79 17.99
CA PRO A 227 -6.96 -9.30 18.70
C PRO A 227 -6.73 -10.78 19.03
N ALA A 228 -7.16 -11.20 20.23
CA ALA A 228 -7.03 -12.58 20.65
C ALA A 228 -7.60 -13.52 19.58
N LEU A 229 -6.78 -14.46 19.11
CA LEU A 229 -7.15 -15.43 18.08
C LEU A 229 -8.42 -16.17 18.54
N GLY A 230 -9.51 -15.99 17.80
CA GLY A 230 -10.75 -16.73 18.05
C GLY A 230 -10.53 -18.24 17.92
N ALA A 231 -11.41 -19.05 18.53
CA ALA A 231 -11.32 -20.52 18.45
C ALA A 231 -11.17 -21.06 17.02
N ARG A 232 -11.79 -20.39 16.05
CA ARG A 232 -11.69 -20.71 14.62
C ARG A 232 -10.30 -20.47 14.03
N ALA A 233 -9.58 -19.45 14.47
CA ALA A 233 -8.22 -19.17 13.98
C ALA A 233 -7.23 -20.23 14.47
N ARG A 234 -7.36 -20.67 15.73
CA ARG A 234 -6.57 -21.79 16.27
C ARG A 234 -6.76 -23.10 15.50
N LEU A 235 -7.98 -23.40 15.07
CA LEU A 235 -8.28 -24.56 14.21
C LEU A 235 -7.61 -24.46 12.84
N ILE A 236 -7.52 -23.25 12.27
CA ILE A 236 -6.87 -23.01 10.97
C ILE A 236 -5.34 -23.21 11.11
N ASP A 237 -4.72 -22.70 12.17
CA ASP A 237 -3.29 -22.87 12.41
C ASP A 237 -2.91 -24.35 12.64
N ILE A 238 -3.70 -25.07 13.47
CA ILE A 238 -3.50 -26.51 13.70
C ILE A 238 -3.67 -27.30 12.39
N TRP A 239 -4.65 -26.95 11.57
CA TRP A 239 -4.86 -27.59 10.27
C TRP A 239 -3.68 -27.34 9.32
N GLY A 240 -3.21 -26.10 9.22
CA GLY A 240 -2.05 -25.74 8.38
C GLY A 240 -0.77 -26.46 8.78
N ALA A 241 -0.55 -26.70 10.07
CA ALA A 241 0.59 -27.46 10.57
C ALA A 241 0.49 -28.98 10.28
N LEU A 242 -0.73 -29.54 10.32
CA LEU A 242 -0.95 -30.99 10.24
C LEU A 242 -1.21 -31.49 8.80
N SER A 243 -1.78 -30.66 7.94
CA SER A 243 -2.26 -31.07 6.61
C SER A 243 -1.12 -31.57 5.69
N GLY A 244 0.05 -30.92 5.74
CA GLY A 244 1.22 -31.34 4.96
C GLY A 244 1.74 -32.73 5.35
N ALA A 245 1.86 -33.01 6.65
CA ALA A 245 2.28 -34.31 7.16
C ALA A 245 1.25 -35.40 6.82
N LEU A 246 -0.05 -35.09 6.95
CA LEU A 246 -1.13 -36.01 6.62
C LEU A 246 -1.16 -36.36 5.13
N LEU A 247 -0.91 -35.37 4.26
CA LEU A 247 -0.87 -35.56 2.81
C LEU A 247 0.26 -36.50 2.40
N ILE A 248 1.46 -36.29 2.95
CA ILE A 248 2.61 -37.16 2.68
C ILE A 248 2.32 -38.59 3.15
N LEU A 249 1.76 -38.74 4.34
CA LEU A 249 1.39 -40.06 4.89
C LEU A 249 0.32 -40.76 4.03
N ALA A 250 -0.68 -40.02 3.54
CA ALA A 250 -1.70 -40.56 2.64
C ALA A 250 -1.13 -41.00 1.29
N LEU A 251 -0.21 -40.22 0.71
CA LEU A 251 0.48 -40.59 -0.53
C LEU A 251 1.37 -41.85 -0.35
N CYS A 252 2.08 -41.94 0.78
CA CYS A 252 2.86 -43.14 1.13
C CYS A 252 1.95 -44.37 1.29
N ALA A 253 0.80 -44.22 1.96
CA ALA A 253 -0.15 -45.32 2.16
C ALA A 253 -0.74 -45.82 0.82
N ILE A 254 -1.08 -44.92 -0.10
CA ILE A 254 -1.56 -45.28 -1.45
C ILE A 254 -0.50 -46.09 -2.21
N TRP A 255 0.76 -45.68 -2.09
CA TRP A 255 1.86 -46.36 -2.78
C TRP A 255 2.04 -47.82 -2.31
N VAL A 256 1.80 -48.08 -1.01
CA VAL A 256 1.89 -49.43 -0.42
C VAL A 256 0.65 -50.28 -0.73
N VAL A 257 -0.55 -49.71 -0.68
CA VAL A 257 -1.82 -50.48 -0.73
C VAL A 257 -2.33 -50.67 -2.17
N ALA A 258 -2.12 -49.71 -3.07
CA ALA A 258 -2.72 -49.70 -4.40
C ALA A 258 -1.72 -49.35 -5.53
N PRO A 259 -0.63 -50.14 -5.70
CA PRO A 259 0.45 -49.80 -6.64
C PRO A 259 0.01 -49.79 -8.11
N ALA A 260 -0.99 -50.59 -8.49
CA ALA A 260 -1.46 -50.68 -9.88
C ALA A 260 -2.23 -49.43 -10.35
N GLY A 261 -2.77 -48.62 -9.43
CA GLY A 261 -3.59 -47.43 -9.71
C GLY A 261 -3.08 -46.15 -9.04
N TRP A 262 -1.85 -46.17 -8.51
CA TRP A 262 -1.31 -45.09 -7.68
C TRP A 262 -1.37 -43.68 -8.30
N PRO A 263 -1.22 -43.45 -9.63
CA PRO A 263 -1.27 -42.10 -10.18
C PRO A 263 -2.67 -41.49 -10.06
N LEU A 264 -3.71 -42.30 -10.28
CA LEU A 264 -5.11 -41.86 -10.18
C LEU A 264 -5.46 -41.51 -8.72
N TRP A 265 -5.09 -42.38 -7.78
CA TRP A 265 -5.34 -42.17 -6.36
C TRP A 265 -4.53 -41.01 -5.77
N ALA A 266 -3.29 -40.80 -6.22
CA ALA A 266 -2.49 -39.65 -5.82
C ALA A 266 -3.13 -38.32 -6.26
N VAL A 267 -3.60 -38.24 -7.51
CA VAL A 267 -4.32 -37.05 -8.02
C VAL A 267 -5.61 -36.82 -7.24
N ALA A 268 -6.35 -37.88 -6.92
CA ALA A 268 -7.58 -37.78 -6.13
C ALA A 268 -7.32 -37.25 -4.71
N VAL A 269 -6.32 -37.79 -4.00
CA VAL A 269 -5.97 -37.34 -2.64
C VAL A 269 -5.44 -35.92 -2.61
N VAL A 270 -4.56 -35.54 -3.55
CA VAL A 270 -4.06 -34.16 -3.65
C VAL A 270 -5.23 -33.20 -3.92
N SER A 271 -6.17 -33.59 -4.78
CA SER A 271 -7.34 -32.77 -5.11
C SER A 271 -8.28 -32.59 -3.92
N VAL A 272 -8.53 -33.66 -3.14
CA VAL A 272 -9.32 -33.58 -1.89
C VAL A 272 -8.63 -32.71 -0.84
N ALA A 273 -7.31 -32.88 -0.64
CA ALA A 273 -6.56 -32.05 0.28
C ALA A 273 -6.60 -30.56 -0.10
N PHE A 274 -6.43 -30.25 -1.39
CA PHE A 274 -6.57 -28.88 -1.91
C PHE A 274 -7.97 -28.30 -1.70
N LEU A 275 -9.02 -29.11 -1.85
CA LEU A 275 -10.40 -28.68 -1.64
C LEU A 275 -10.67 -28.36 -0.16
N ILE A 276 -10.17 -29.20 0.75
CA ILE A 276 -10.30 -28.97 2.20
C ILE A 276 -9.54 -27.70 2.58
N GLU A 277 -8.30 -27.54 2.11
CA GLU A 277 -7.47 -26.34 2.33
C GLU A 277 -8.19 -25.07 1.86
N ALA A 278 -8.80 -25.12 0.68
CA ALA A 278 -9.57 -24.01 0.12
C ALA A 278 -10.84 -23.65 0.90
N MET A 279 -11.57 -24.66 1.42
CA MET A 279 -12.73 -24.45 2.28
C MET A 279 -12.35 -23.80 3.60
N VAL A 280 -11.23 -24.23 4.19
CA VAL A 280 -10.70 -23.71 5.46
C VAL A 280 -10.25 -22.25 5.30
N GLN A 281 -9.58 -21.91 4.18
CA GLN A 281 -9.03 -20.56 3.93
C GLN A 281 -10.04 -19.53 3.36
N ARG A 282 -11.34 -19.86 3.23
CA ARG A 282 -12.40 -18.96 2.67
C ARG A 282 -12.13 -18.45 1.25
N ARG A 283 -11.29 -19.12 0.45
CA ARG A 283 -10.97 -18.75 -0.94
C ARG A 283 -11.68 -19.66 -1.95
N LEU A 284 -12.97 -19.94 -1.71
CA LEU A 284 -13.76 -20.91 -2.50
C LEU A 284 -13.78 -20.61 -4.00
N VAL A 285 -13.90 -19.32 -4.37
CA VAL A 285 -13.99 -18.90 -5.77
C VAL A 285 -12.66 -19.10 -6.52
N GLY A 286 -11.54 -18.77 -5.88
CA GLY A 286 -10.21 -18.95 -6.49
C GLY A 286 -9.77 -20.41 -6.53
N ALA A 287 -10.18 -21.21 -5.54
CA ALA A 287 -9.86 -22.63 -5.50
C ALA A 287 -10.61 -23.44 -6.55
N LEU A 288 -11.89 -23.16 -6.78
CA LEU A 288 -12.67 -23.78 -7.85
C LEU A 288 -12.02 -23.55 -9.23
N LEU A 289 -11.54 -22.33 -9.48
CA LEU A 289 -10.83 -22.01 -10.71
C LEU A 289 -9.49 -22.75 -10.82
N ASN A 290 -8.69 -22.80 -9.75
CA ASN A 290 -7.41 -23.50 -9.75
C ASN A 290 -7.56 -25.02 -9.90
N VAL A 291 -8.58 -25.61 -9.27
CA VAL A 291 -8.92 -27.03 -9.43
C VAL A 291 -9.40 -27.30 -10.86
N ALA A 292 -10.25 -26.45 -11.43
CA ALA A 292 -10.68 -26.58 -12.82
C ALA A 292 -9.49 -26.49 -13.80
N ILE A 293 -8.56 -25.57 -13.58
CA ILE A 293 -7.34 -25.43 -14.39
C ILE A 293 -6.43 -26.65 -14.22
N ALA A 294 -6.22 -27.14 -13.00
CA ALA A 294 -5.42 -28.33 -12.74
C ALA A 294 -6.04 -29.56 -13.42
N LEU A 295 -7.36 -29.74 -13.29
CA LEU A 295 -8.08 -30.84 -13.93
C LEU A 295 -8.04 -30.72 -15.46
N ALA A 296 -8.19 -29.51 -16.01
CA ALA A 296 -8.07 -29.26 -17.45
C ALA A 296 -6.66 -29.56 -17.96
N MET A 297 -5.63 -29.23 -17.19
CA MET A 297 -4.23 -29.50 -17.53
C MET A 297 -3.92 -31.00 -17.48
N VAL A 298 -4.37 -31.71 -16.44
CA VAL A 298 -4.25 -33.17 -16.35
C VAL A 298 -5.00 -33.84 -17.51
N THR A 299 -6.22 -33.41 -17.80
CA THR A 299 -7.01 -33.90 -18.93
C THR A 299 -6.30 -33.63 -20.26
N ALA A 300 -5.71 -32.45 -20.45
CA ALA A 300 -4.93 -32.12 -21.65
C ALA A 300 -3.70 -33.02 -21.80
N VAL A 301 -2.98 -33.31 -20.71
CA VAL A 301 -1.82 -34.22 -20.73
C VAL A 301 -2.24 -35.64 -21.09
N ILE A 302 -3.34 -36.14 -20.52
CA ILE A 302 -3.89 -37.46 -20.85
C ILE A 302 -4.32 -37.49 -22.33
N LEU A 303 -5.05 -36.47 -22.79
CA LEU A 303 -5.51 -36.37 -24.17
C LEU A 303 -4.34 -36.33 -25.16
N ILE A 304 -3.28 -35.57 -24.85
CA ILE A 304 -2.07 -35.53 -25.67
C ILE A 304 -1.40 -36.90 -25.69
N LYS A 305 -1.24 -37.55 -24.54
CA LYS A 305 -0.59 -38.85 -24.46
C LYS A 305 -1.35 -39.91 -25.28
N ASP A 306 -2.66 -39.98 -25.13
CA ASP A 306 -3.47 -41.05 -25.71
C ASP A 306 -3.87 -40.76 -27.17
N PHE A 307 -4.00 -39.49 -27.57
CA PHE A 307 -4.53 -39.07 -28.87
C PHE A 307 -3.57 -38.18 -29.69
N TRP A 308 -2.25 -38.21 -29.43
CA TRP A 308 -1.28 -37.37 -30.15
C TRP A 308 -1.37 -37.52 -31.69
N GLN A 309 -1.66 -38.72 -32.19
CA GLN A 309 -1.81 -38.99 -33.63
C GLN A 309 -3.03 -38.28 -34.20
N THR A 310 -4.17 -38.36 -33.52
CA THR A 310 -5.41 -37.70 -33.92
C THR A 310 -5.26 -36.18 -33.90
N LEU A 311 -4.57 -35.64 -32.89
CA LEU A 311 -4.27 -34.22 -32.80
C LEU A 311 -3.42 -33.75 -33.99
N LEU A 312 -2.39 -34.52 -34.35
CA LEU A 312 -1.50 -34.22 -35.47
C LEU A 312 -2.26 -34.23 -36.81
N ILE A 313 -3.17 -35.20 -37.00
CA ILE A 313 -4.03 -35.28 -38.18
C ILE A 313 -4.95 -34.04 -38.27
N VAL A 314 -5.58 -33.64 -37.18
CA VAL A 314 -6.45 -32.45 -37.15
C VAL A 314 -5.68 -31.18 -37.49
N VAL A 315 -4.47 -31.02 -36.94
CA VAL A 315 -3.59 -29.88 -37.25
C VAL A 315 -3.17 -29.90 -38.73
N LEU A 316 -2.81 -31.07 -39.26
CA LEU A 316 -2.43 -31.21 -40.67
C LEU A 316 -3.59 -30.90 -41.61
N ILE A 317 -4.81 -31.35 -41.29
CA ILE A 317 -6.04 -31.02 -42.03
C ILE A 317 -6.29 -29.52 -41.96
N GLY A 318 -6.16 -28.90 -40.79
CA GLY A 318 -6.30 -27.45 -40.63
C GLY A 318 -5.30 -26.67 -41.48
N LEU A 319 -4.04 -27.09 -41.49
CA LEU A 319 -2.99 -26.49 -42.32
C LEU A 319 -3.28 -26.66 -43.82
N LEU A 320 -3.75 -27.83 -44.23
CA LEU A 320 -4.13 -28.13 -45.62
C LEU A 320 -5.30 -27.23 -46.07
N VAL A 321 -6.32 -27.07 -45.23
CA VAL A 321 -7.45 -26.18 -45.52
C VAL A 321 -6.98 -24.74 -45.64
N LEU A 322 -6.13 -24.27 -44.73
CA LEU A 322 -5.55 -22.93 -44.81
C LEU A 322 -4.74 -22.72 -46.10
N LEU A 323 -3.93 -23.71 -46.50
CA LEU A 323 -3.16 -23.66 -47.74
C LEU A 323 -4.07 -23.61 -48.97
N ILE A 324 -5.13 -24.42 -49.00
CA ILE A 324 -6.11 -24.41 -50.09
C ILE A 324 -6.80 -23.04 -50.18
N VAL A 325 -7.22 -22.47 -49.06
CA VAL A 325 -7.85 -21.14 -49.03
C VAL A 325 -6.89 -20.06 -49.53
N GLN A 326 -5.63 -20.10 -49.11
CA GLN A 326 -4.59 -19.17 -49.56
C GLN A 326 -4.33 -19.31 -51.07
N ASN A 327 -4.17 -20.52 -51.57
CA ASN A 327 -3.97 -20.78 -53.01
C ASN A 327 -5.19 -20.34 -53.84
N LEU A 328 -6.41 -20.56 -53.34
CA LEU A 328 -7.64 -20.14 -54.03
C LEU A 328 -7.77 -18.60 -54.03
N ALA A 329 -7.38 -17.95 -52.94
CA ALA A 329 -7.33 -16.49 -52.86
C ALA A 329 -6.27 -15.91 -53.82
N GLU A 330 -5.13 -16.57 -53.97
CA GLU A 330 -4.06 -16.17 -54.89
C GLU A 330 -4.46 -16.36 -56.36
N LEU A 331 -5.11 -17.48 -56.71
CA LEU A 331 -5.70 -17.73 -58.03
C LEU A 331 -6.77 -16.69 -58.40
N ARG A 332 -7.58 -16.23 -57.44
CA ARG A 332 -8.55 -15.14 -57.68
C ARG A 332 -7.84 -13.80 -57.95
N ARG A 333 -6.71 -13.54 -57.29
CA ARG A 333 -5.91 -12.30 -57.50
C ARG A 333 -5.20 -12.29 -58.85
N THR A 334 -4.68 -13.43 -59.30
CA THR A 334 -4.01 -13.53 -60.62
C THR A 334 -4.99 -13.47 -61.78
N ARG A 335 -6.19 -14.08 -61.68
CA ARG A 335 -7.26 -13.91 -62.68
C ARG A 335 -7.69 -12.46 -62.86
N ARG A 336 -7.74 -11.68 -61.76
CA ARG A 336 -8.11 -10.27 -61.79
C ARG A 336 -7.05 -9.41 -62.50
N ARG A 337 -5.76 -9.71 -62.33
CA ARG A 337 -4.65 -9.04 -63.06
C ARG A 337 -4.54 -9.42 -64.53
N GLY A 338 -4.97 -10.64 -64.90
CA GLY A 338 -5.02 -11.07 -66.31
C GLY A 338 -6.12 -10.35 -67.11
N ALA A 339 -7.25 -10.03 -66.47
CA ALA A 339 -8.35 -9.30 -67.10
C ALA A 339 -8.02 -7.81 -67.38
N GLU A 340 -7.09 -7.21 -66.62
CA GLU A 340 -6.65 -5.82 -66.81
C GLU A 340 -5.57 -5.65 -67.90
N ARG A 341 -4.98 -6.74 -68.41
CA ARG A 341 -3.96 -6.71 -69.47
C ARG A 341 -4.48 -7.14 -70.85
N GLY A 342 -5.77 -7.48 -70.95
CA GLY A 342 -6.41 -7.97 -72.18
C GLY A 342 -7.41 -7.00 -72.81
N SER A 343 -7.41 -5.72 -72.42
CA SER A 343 -8.22 -4.65 -73.01
C SER A 343 -7.38 -3.72 -73.87
#